data_AF-A0A2M8SBY5-F1
#
_entry.id   AF-A0A2M8SBY5-F1
#
_cell.length_a   1.000
_cell.length_b   1.000
_cell.length_c   1.000
_cell.angle_alpha   90.00
_cell.angle_beta   90.00
_cell.angle_gamma   90.00
#
_symmetry.space_group_name_H-M   'P 1'
#
loop_
_entity.id
_entity.type
_entity.pdbx_description
1 polymer ?
#
loop_
_entity_poly.entity_id
_entity_poly.type
_entity_poly.pdbx_seq_one_letter_code
_entity_poly.pdbx_strand_id
1 'polypeptide(L)' 'MGDVVFTLMLEKYGLLPKELKVNPAEVLVTVFSQELFGESLRLASELRAGGLNVVCYPGPAKLPKQFKYADRMGMRLV' A
#
# COMPACT_ATOMS: atom_id res chain seq x y z
N MET A 1 14.32 -12.05 -15.57
CA MET A 1 15.35 -13.03 -15.16
C MET A 1 15.88 -12.76 -13.75
N GLY A 2 16.20 -11.50 -13.37
CA GLY A 2 16.72 -11.18 -12.03
C GLY A 2 15.77 -11.53 -10.86
N ASP A 3 14.47 -11.24 -10.98
CA ASP A 3 13.49 -11.51 -9.92
C ASP A 3 13.36 -13.00 -9.57
N VAL A 4 13.50 -13.87 -10.58
CA VAL A 4 13.46 -15.33 -10.41
C VAL A 4 14.69 -15.82 -9.66
N VAL A 5 15.88 -15.30 -9.99
CA VAL A 5 17.14 -15.66 -9.30
C VAL A 5 17.11 -15.22 -7.84
N PHE A 6 16.58 -14.02 -7.56
CA PHE A 6 16.47 -13.50 -6.20
C PHE A 6 15.51 -14.34 -5.34
N THR A 7 14.35 -14.70 -5.91
CA THR A 7 13.35 -15.56 -5.24
C THR A 7 13.94 -16.93 -4.92
N LEU A 8 14.63 -17.56 -5.89
CA LEU A 8 15.28 -18.87 -5.70
C LEU A 8 16.39 -18.83 -4.63
N MET A 9 17.14 -17.74 -4.54
CA MET A 9 18.14 -17.57 -3.48
C MET A 9 17.47 -17.46 -2.10
N LEU A 10 16.44 -16.63 -1.96
CA LEU A 10 15.71 -16.50 -0.69
C LEU A 10 15.07 -17.83 -0.27
N GLU A 11 14.56 -18.61 -1.21
CA GLU A 11 13.94 -19.91 -0.96
C GLU A 11 15.00 -20.93 -0.50
N LYS A 12 16.14 -20.99 -1.20
CA LYS A 12 17.27 -21.86 -0.83
C LYS A 12 17.77 -21.62 0.60
N TYR A 13 17.78 -20.37 1.06
CA TYR A 13 18.21 -20.01 2.41
C TYR A 13 17.06 -19.96 3.44
N GLY A 14 15.83 -20.31 3.06
CA GLY A 14 14.67 -20.26 3.97
C GLY A 14 14.31 -18.85 4.45
N LEU A 15 14.68 -17.82 3.69
CA LEU A 15 14.46 -16.41 4.02
C LEU A 15 13.13 -15.86 3.46
N LEU A 16 12.43 -16.66 2.65
CA LEU A 16 11.09 -16.31 2.17
C LEU A 16 10.07 -16.54 3.28
N PRO A 17 9.28 -15.52 3.66
CA PRO A 17 8.17 -15.69 4.58
C PRO A 17 7.18 -16.71 4.03
N LYS A 18 6.72 -17.64 4.88
CA LYS A 18 5.70 -18.64 4.51
C LYS A 18 4.39 -18.00 4.08
N GLU A 19 4.08 -16.82 4.62
CA GLU A 19 2.88 -16.04 4.32
C GLU A 19 3.28 -14.65 3.81
N LEU A 20 3.72 -14.59 2.56
CA LEU A 20 4.02 -13.32 1.91
C LEU A 20 2.72 -12.63 1.46
N LYS A 21 2.25 -11.63 2.21
CA LYS A 21 1.22 -10.71 1.70
C LYS A 21 1.84 -9.71 0.73
N VAL A 22 1.63 -9.93 -0.56
CA VAL A 22 2.15 -9.06 -1.64
C VAL A 22 1.65 -7.62 -1.50
N ASN A 23 0.39 -7.44 -1.07
CA ASN A 23 -0.18 -6.14 -0.73
C ASN A 23 -0.65 -6.14 0.73
N PRO A 24 0.22 -5.76 1.68
CA PRO A 24 -0.14 -5.80 3.10
C PRO A 24 -1.08 -4.67 3.52
N ALA A 25 -1.16 -3.60 2.74
CA ALA A 25 -2.02 -2.46 3.03
C ALA A 25 -3.50 -2.81 2.84
N GLU A 26 -4.31 -2.59 3.88
CA GLU A 26 -5.74 -2.89 3.89
C GLU A 26 -6.59 -1.63 3.76
N VAL A 27 -5.97 -0.46 3.97
CA VAL A 27 -6.60 0.87 3.96
C VAL A 27 -5.90 1.77 2.95
N LEU A 28 -6.70 2.43 2.10
CA LEU A 28 -6.27 3.55 1.27
C LEU A 28 -6.71 4.88 1.91
N VAL A 29 -5.80 5.80 2.13
CA VAL A 29 -6.14 7.20 2.38
C VAL A 29 -6.18 7.95 1.05
N THR A 30 -7.34 8.48 0.70
CA THR A 30 -7.54 9.25 -0.52
C THR A 30 -7.06 10.69 -0.40
N VAL A 31 -6.73 11.28 -1.54
CA VAL A 31 -6.31 12.69 -1.64
C VAL A 31 -7.31 13.44 -2.50
N PHE A 32 -8.11 14.28 -1.87
CA PHE A 32 -9.19 15.01 -2.55
C PHE A 32 -8.68 16.21 -3.34
N SER A 33 -7.63 16.87 -2.86
CA SER A 33 -7.07 18.06 -3.46
C SER A 33 -5.59 18.24 -3.07
N GLN A 34 -4.91 19.18 -3.73
CA GLN A 34 -3.50 19.47 -3.45
C GLN A 34 -3.33 20.08 -2.05
N GLU A 35 -4.29 20.91 -1.62
CA GLU A 35 -4.28 21.61 -0.33
C GLU A 35 -4.41 20.62 0.83
N LEU A 36 -5.17 19.54 0.64
CA LEU A 36 -5.39 18.50 1.64
C LEU A 36 -4.32 17.41 1.64
N PHE A 37 -3.38 17.42 0.69
CA PHE A 37 -2.41 16.33 0.56
C PHE A 37 -1.53 16.16 1.80
N GLY A 38 -1.10 17.27 2.41
CA GLY A 38 -0.34 17.24 3.67
C GLY A 38 -1.12 16.58 4.81
N GLU A 39 -2.41 16.93 4.95
CA GLU A 39 -3.28 16.34 5.97
C GLU A 39 -3.60 14.86 5.67
N SER A 40 -3.79 14.47 4.40
CA SER A 40 -3.92 13.06 4.00
C SER A 40 -2.68 12.24 4.38
N LEU A 41 -1.47 12.78 4.17
CA LEU A 41 -0.22 12.13 4.57
C LEU A 41 -0.10 12.00 6.08
N ARG A 42 -0.49 13.06 6.82
CA ARG A 42 -0.52 13.06 8.27
C ARG A 42 -1.48 12.00 8.81
N LEU A 43 -2.71 11.94 8.31
CA LEU A 43 -3.69 10.91 8.65
C LEU A 43 -3.15 9.51 8.39
N ALA A 44 -2.54 9.28 7.23
CA ALA A 44 -1.91 7.99 6.92
C ALA A 44 -0.74 7.65 7.87
N SER A 45 -0.03 8.65 8.39
CA SER A 45 1.00 8.45 9.42
C SER A 45 0.40 8.09 10.77
N GLU A 46 -0.67 8.76 11.20
CA GLU A 46 -1.37 8.49 12.46
C GLU A 46 -1.99 7.09 12.46
N LEU A 47 -2.63 6.68 11.36
CA LEU A 47 -3.17 5.32 11.22
C LEU A 47 -2.07 4.25 11.25
N ARG A 48 -0.92 4.50 10.61
CA ARG A 48 0.25 3.60 10.68
C ARG A 48 0.83 3.51 12.07
N ALA A 49 0.90 4.62 12.80
CA ALA A 49 1.31 4.63 14.20
C ALA A 49 0.34 3.83 15.09
N GLY A 50 -0.94 3.78 14.72
CA GLY A 50 -1.96 2.91 15.32
C GLY A 50 -1.88 1.43 14.94
N GLY A 51 -0.87 1.02 14.15
CA GLY A 51 -0.66 -0.37 13.75
C GLY A 51 -1.44 -0.82 12.52
N LEU A 52 -2.09 0.10 11.80
CA LEU A 52 -2.80 -0.21 10.56
C LEU A 52 -1.84 -0.17 9.37
N ASN A 53 -1.96 -1.17 8.48
CA ASN A 53 -1.26 -1.14 7.20
C ASN A 53 -2.00 -0.23 6.23
N VAL A 54 -1.51 1.01 6.10
CA VAL A 54 -2.16 2.06 5.33
C VAL A 54 -1.26 2.57 4.21
N VAL A 55 -1.85 2.83 3.04
CA VAL A 55 -1.23 3.55 1.93
C VAL A 55 -1.97 4.88 1.72
N CYS A 56 -1.23 5.96 1.49
CA CYS A 56 -1.80 7.21 0.99
C CYS A 56 -1.66 7.25 -0.53
N TYR A 57 -2.71 7.66 -1.25
CA TYR A 57 -2.65 7.82 -2.70
C TYR A 57 -1.63 8.93 -3.07
N PRO A 58 -0.84 8.79 -4.15
CA PRO A 58 0.28 9.67 -4.46
C PRO A 58 -0.16 11.00 -5.13
N GLY A 59 -0.89 11.84 -4.39
CA GLY A 59 -1.33 13.17 -4.80
C GLY A 59 -2.74 13.24 -5.37
N PRO A 60 -3.26 14.44 -5.69
CA PRO A 60 -4.65 14.61 -6.10
C PRO A 60 -4.93 13.97 -7.46
N ALA A 61 -5.96 13.12 -7.50
CA ALA A 61 -6.49 12.52 -8.72
C ALA A 61 -8.00 12.32 -8.59
N LYS A 62 -8.70 12.09 -9.71
CA LYS A 62 -10.13 11.75 -9.67
C LYS A 62 -10.37 10.52 -8.78
N LEU A 63 -11.31 10.61 -7.84
CA LEU A 63 -11.64 9.52 -6.90
C LEU A 63 -11.82 8.14 -7.56
N PRO A 64 -12.50 8.01 -8.73
CA PRO A 64 -12.60 6.71 -9.41
C PRO A 64 -11.26 6.05 -9.74
N LYS A 65 -10.20 6.83 -10.00
CA LYS A 65 -8.85 6.28 -10.21
C LYS A 65 -8.23 5.75 -8.92
N GLN A 66 -8.48 6.45 -7.81
CA GLN A 66 -8.00 6.05 -6.48
C GLN A 66 -8.71 4.77 -6.02
N PHE A 67 -10.03 4.68 -6.23
CA PHE A 67 -10.82 3.47 -5.93
C PHE A 67 -10.38 2.28 -6.77
N LYS A 68 -10.19 2.49 -8.08
CA LYS A 68 -9.66 1.43 -8.97
C LYS A 68 -8.26 0.96 -8.55
N TYR A 69 -7.45 1.83 -7.96
CA TYR A 69 -6.17 1.46 -7.38
C TYR A 69 -6.35 0.59 -6.13
N ALA A 70 -7.20 0.99 -5.18
CA ALA A 70 -7.54 0.19 -3.99
C ALA A 70 -8.05 -1.22 -4.38
N ASP A 71 -8.99 -1.29 -5.32
CA ASP A 71 -9.55 -2.57 -5.81
C ASP A 71 -8.45 -3.46 -6.39
N ARG A 72 -7.57 -2.91 -7.23
CA ARG A 72 -6.46 -3.67 -7.83
C ARG A 72 -5.48 -4.18 -6.79
N MET A 73 -5.26 -3.42 -5.72
CA MET A 73 -4.35 -3.79 -4.64
C MET A 73 -5.03 -4.71 -3.60
N GLY A 74 -6.34 -4.92 -3.67
CA GLY A 74 -7.09 -5.76 -2.72
C GLY A 74 -7.34 -5.08 -1.37
N MET A 75 -7.35 -3.74 -1.33
CA MET A 75 -7.64 -2.97 -0.12
C MET A 75 -9.13 -3.05 0.19
N ARG A 76 -9.50 -3.15 1.48
CA ARG A 76 -10.89 -3.33 1.91
C ARG A 76 -11.56 -2.04 2.34
N LEU A 77 -10.75 -1.03 2.68
CA LEU A 77 -11.20 0.25 3.23
C LEU A 77 -10.57 1.38 2.44
N VAL A 78 -11.37 2.40 2.14
CA VAL A 78 -10.99 3.62 1.43
C VAL A 78 -11.69 4.82 2.05
#